data_AF-A0A6A6VBA7-F1
#
_entry.id   AF-A0A6A6VBA7-F1
#
_cell.length_a   1.000
_cell.length_b   1.000
_cell.length_c   1.000
_cell.angle_alpha   90.00
_cell.angle_beta   90.00
_cell.angle_gamma   90.00
#
_symmetry.space_group_name_H-M   'P 1'
#
loop_
_entity.id
_entity.type
_entity.pdbx_description
1 polymer ?
#
loop_
_entity_poly.entity_id
_entity_poly.type
_entity_poly.pdbx_seq_one_letter_code
_entity_poly.pdbx_strand_id
1 'polypeptide(L)'
;MHKITLQAIICNGASSLKITANDLKAYLHSFSLVEGPRQVERIPSEYPATVISMIGWAFSFGLHEEAVQLVIAVLPDVPTPVSLSWEDWLDALRFVNQLLDLIIPYQVDRLEARVGAFVRQVLERSASKLMDCRPQDPSDWSRPSPTCDCSYCLPLCAFLRSPTEVESKFLHPQNVLNHLQQQLHVDGDYEVETDLLSQPFDTLVIKKTTRPYHLQKQQWEKKVDDMKSVLRGLRGESSNSGTRREYLKRLLGSDYARLASMTHIIVPKLQPSASTAQQVSETASNVQAPSASQSQTVQTFPATGAPSDSMQPPPVAGVKRKAEEITDSTEGPSDADSTNVQGTTHPNAGTIGLSKMQKDTKGLQEHPG
;
A
#
# COMPACT_ATOMS: atom_id res chain seq x y z
N MET A 1 -18.90 -22.35 -20.52
CA MET A 1 -20.07 -22.41 -21.42
C MET A 1 -20.50 -21.04 -21.99
N HIS A 2 -20.34 -19.91 -21.30
CA HIS A 2 -20.87 -18.60 -21.76
C HIS A 2 -20.12 -17.91 -22.92
N LYS A 3 -18.81 -18.17 -23.11
CA LYS A 3 -18.07 -17.72 -24.31
C LYS A 3 -18.63 -18.32 -25.61
N ILE A 4 -19.16 -19.54 -25.54
CA ILE A 4 -19.72 -20.26 -26.70
C ILE A 4 -21.06 -19.64 -27.09
N THR A 5 -21.84 -19.11 -26.16
CA THR A 5 -23.15 -18.51 -26.45
C THR A 5 -23.01 -17.19 -27.20
N LEU A 6 -22.11 -16.28 -26.78
CA LEU A 6 -21.90 -15.01 -27.50
C LEU A 6 -21.27 -15.26 -28.89
N GLN A 7 -20.33 -16.19 -28.98
CA GLN A 7 -19.70 -16.55 -30.25
C GLN A 7 -20.67 -17.30 -31.18
N ALA A 8 -21.58 -18.12 -30.65
CA ALA A 8 -22.64 -18.76 -31.44
C ALA A 8 -23.75 -17.79 -31.88
N ILE A 9 -24.01 -16.73 -31.10
CA ILE A 9 -24.93 -15.65 -31.48
C ILE A 9 -24.30 -14.76 -32.55
N ILE A 10 -22.99 -14.52 -32.50
CA ILE A 10 -22.25 -13.68 -33.46
C ILE A 10 -21.89 -14.43 -34.76
N CYS A 11 -21.56 -15.73 -34.68
CA CYS A 11 -21.12 -16.51 -35.84
C CYS A 11 -22.25 -17.13 -36.66
N ASN A 12 -23.49 -17.22 -36.15
CA ASN A 12 -24.64 -17.70 -36.92
C ASN A 12 -25.37 -16.56 -37.65
N GLY A 13 -24.80 -16.12 -38.77
CA GLY A 13 -25.57 -15.51 -39.86
C GLY A 13 -25.99 -14.05 -39.69
N ALA A 14 -25.06 -13.17 -40.05
CA ALA A 14 -25.31 -11.77 -40.40
C ALA A 14 -26.37 -11.65 -41.50
N SER A 15 -27.59 -11.23 -41.11
CA SER A 15 -28.54 -10.44 -41.93
C SER A 15 -29.83 -10.07 -41.17
N SER A 16 -30.19 -10.79 -40.08
CA SER A 16 -31.47 -10.53 -39.38
C SER A 16 -31.41 -10.47 -37.86
N LEU A 17 -30.33 -10.92 -37.21
CA LEU A 17 -30.17 -10.80 -35.76
C LEU A 17 -29.55 -9.44 -35.41
N LYS A 18 -30.41 -8.42 -35.34
CA LYS A 18 -30.07 -7.17 -34.63
C LYS A 18 -30.01 -7.52 -33.15
N ILE A 19 -28.82 -7.84 -32.65
CA ILE A 19 -28.59 -7.86 -31.19
C ILE A 19 -28.85 -6.43 -30.74
N THR A 20 -29.98 -6.22 -30.07
CA THR A 20 -30.37 -4.90 -29.62
C THR A 20 -29.64 -4.55 -28.33
N ALA A 21 -29.54 -3.26 -28.00
CA ALA A 21 -29.05 -2.82 -26.70
C ALA A 21 -29.84 -3.46 -25.53
N ASN A 22 -31.10 -3.86 -25.76
CA ASN A 22 -31.92 -4.55 -24.78
C ASN A 22 -31.48 -6.00 -24.55
N ASP A 23 -30.99 -6.70 -25.57
CA ASP A 23 -30.49 -8.08 -25.43
C ASP A 23 -29.19 -8.11 -24.63
N LEU A 24 -28.30 -7.15 -24.89
CA LEU A 24 -27.09 -6.92 -24.10
C LEU A 24 -27.42 -6.50 -22.67
N LYS A 25 -28.38 -5.59 -22.49
CA LYS A 25 -28.85 -5.18 -21.16
C LYS A 25 -29.45 -6.37 -20.40
N ALA A 26 -30.27 -7.20 -21.03
CA ALA A 26 -30.83 -8.41 -20.42
C ALA A 26 -29.73 -9.41 -20.03
N TYR A 27 -28.71 -9.59 -20.87
CA TYR A 27 -27.53 -10.40 -20.54
C TYR A 27 -26.78 -9.84 -19.33
N LEU A 28 -26.55 -8.52 -19.26
CA LEU A 28 -25.90 -7.88 -18.12
C LEU A 28 -26.75 -7.97 -16.85
N HIS A 29 -28.08 -7.84 -16.97
CA HIS A 29 -29.03 -8.04 -15.86
C HIS A 29 -29.15 -9.51 -15.43
N SER A 30 -28.87 -10.49 -16.29
CA SER A 30 -28.85 -11.91 -15.87
C SER A 30 -27.72 -12.25 -14.90
N PHE A 31 -26.69 -11.39 -14.80
CA PHE A 31 -25.71 -11.46 -13.71
C PHE A 31 -26.20 -10.82 -12.40
N SER A 32 -27.33 -10.11 -12.43
CA SER A 32 -27.88 -9.33 -11.31
C SER A 32 -29.21 -9.88 -10.78
N LEU A 33 -29.83 -10.85 -11.45
CA LEU A 33 -31.16 -11.37 -11.14
C LEU A 33 -31.09 -12.77 -10.51
N VAL A 34 -30.65 -12.82 -9.26
CA VAL A 34 -31.12 -13.84 -8.31
C VAL A 34 -32.09 -13.11 -7.39
N GLU A 35 -33.39 -13.17 -7.72
CA GLU A 35 -34.46 -12.56 -6.92
C GLU A 35 -34.69 -13.37 -5.63
N GLY A 36 -33.86 -13.10 -4.63
CA GLY A 36 -34.01 -13.56 -3.24
C GLY A 36 -33.70 -12.42 -2.26
N PRO A 37 -34.02 -12.55 -0.96
CA PRO A 37 -33.77 -11.51 0.03
C PRO A 37 -32.28 -11.11 0.02
N ARG A 38 -32.08 -9.83 -0.34
CA ARG A 38 -30.85 -9.22 -0.87
C ARG A 38 -29.62 -9.44 0.01
N GLN A 39 -28.86 -10.51 -0.25
CA GLN A 39 -27.42 -10.40 -0.13
C GLN A 39 -26.93 -9.58 -1.32
N VAL A 40 -26.16 -8.52 -1.05
CA VAL A 40 -25.45 -7.79 -2.12
C VAL A 40 -24.41 -8.78 -2.66
N GLU A 41 -24.81 -9.58 -3.65
CA GLU A 41 -23.87 -10.43 -4.37
C GLU A 41 -22.78 -9.52 -4.94
N ARG A 42 -21.55 -9.79 -4.52
CA ARG A 42 -20.38 -9.07 -5.03
C ARG A 42 -20.38 -9.23 -6.54
N ILE A 43 -20.45 -8.11 -7.25
CA ILE A 43 -20.31 -8.09 -8.70
C ILE A 43 -19.01 -8.81 -9.04
N PRO A 44 -19.02 -9.76 -10.00
CA PRO A 44 -17.81 -10.45 -10.40
C PRO A 44 -16.72 -9.45 -10.79
N SER A 45 -15.50 -9.65 -10.31
CA SER A 45 -14.34 -8.80 -10.63
C SER A 45 -14.08 -8.70 -12.14
N GLU A 46 -14.59 -9.65 -12.92
CA GLU A 46 -14.48 -9.71 -14.38
C GLU A 46 -15.46 -8.80 -15.14
N TYR A 47 -16.44 -8.18 -14.44
CA TYR A 47 -17.49 -7.39 -15.08
C TYR A 47 -16.96 -6.21 -15.91
N PRO A 48 -16.06 -5.34 -15.40
CA PRO A 48 -15.55 -4.20 -16.17
C PRO A 48 -14.83 -4.63 -17.47
N ALA A 49 -14.01 -5.68 -17.39
CA ALA A 49 -13.27 -6.20 -18.55
C ALA A 49 -14.21 -6.79 -19.63
N THR A 50 -15.28 -7.45 -19.19
CA THR A 50 -16.30 -8.00 -20.08
C THR A 50 -17.04 -6.89 -20.83
N VAL A 51 -17.44 -5.83 -20.12
CA VAL A 51 -18.09 -4.64 -20.70
C VAL A 51 -17.19 -3.99 -21.75
N ILE A 52 -15.93 -3.72 -21.41
CA ILE A 52 -14.93 -3.14 -22.33
C ILE A 52 -14.80 -4.01 -23.59
N SER A 53 -14.73 -5.33 -23.43
CA SER A 53 -14.63 -6.27 -24.55
C SER A 53 -15.86 -6.23 -25.46
N MET A 54 -17.07 -6.17 -24.90
CA MET A 54 -18.32 -6.07 -25.66
C MET A 54 -18.39 -4.77 -26.47
N ILE A 55 -18.06 -3.64 -25.84
CA ILE A 55 -18.03 -2.33 -26.52
C ILE A 55 -17.00 -2.36 -27.65
N GLY A 56 -15.79 -2.87 -27.38
CA GLY A 56 -14.74 -3.00 -28.38
C GLY A 56 -15.14 -3.88 -29.56
N TRP A 57 -15.82 -5.00 -29.31
CA TRP A 57 -16.35 -5.85 -30.38
C TRP A 57 -17.41 -5.14 -31.22
N ALA A 58 -18.38 -4.48 -30.59
CA ALA A 58 -19.42 -3.73 -31.33
C ALA A 58 -18.79 -2.69 -32.27
N PHE A 59 -17.80 -1.94 -31.80
CA PHE A 59 -17.03 -1.02 -32.63
C PHE A 59 -16.27 -1.71 -33.76
N SER A 60 -15.61 -2.85 -33.49
CA SER A 60 -14.87 -3.60 -34.52
C SER A 60 -15.75 -4.18 -35.64
N PHE A 61 -17.02 -4.46 -35.34
CA PHE A 61 -18.01 -4.94 -36.31
C PHE A 61 -18.76 -3.80 -37.02
N GLY A 62 -18.44 -2.53 -36.74
CA GLY A 62 -19.12 -1.38 -37.32
C GLY A 62 -20.50 -1.08 -36.71
N LEU A 63 -20.85 -1.72 -35.60
CA LEU A 63 -22.10 -1.53 -34.84
C LEU A 63 -21.98 -0.31 -33.91
N HIS A 64 -21.73 0.87 -34.49
CA HIS A 64 -21.41 2.08 -33.75
C HIS A 64 -22.57 2.54 -32.86
N GLU A 65 -23.80 2.50 -33.36
CA GLU A 65 -24.99 2.92 -32.60
C GLU A 65 -25.25 1.98 -31.42
N GLU A 66 -25.10 0.67 -31.61
CA GLU A 66 -25.22 -0.33 -30.54
C GLU A 66 -24.13 -0.15 -29.50
N ALA A 67 -22.89 0.12 -29.91
CA ALA A 67 -21.78 0.43 -28.99
C ALA A 67 -22.09 1.68 -28.15
N VAL A 68 -22.61 2.73 -28.77
CA VAL A 68 -23.01 3.98 -28.09
C VAL A 68 -24.13 3.72 -27.09
N GLN A 69 -25.17 3.00 -27.49
CA GLN A 69 -26.27 2.61 -26.60
C GLN A 69 -25.78 1.74 -25.44
N LEU A 70 -24.85 0.82 -25.71
CA LEU A 70 -24.23 0.01 -24.67
C LEU A 70 -23.43 0.87 -23.70
N VAL A 71 -22.62 1.82 -24.17
CA VAL A 71 -21.91 2.77 -23.31
C VAL A 71 -22.90 3.58 -22.47
N ILE A 72 -23.97 4.12 -23.05
CA ILE A 72 -24.99 4.88 -22.32
C ILE A 72 -25.71 4.03 -21.27
N ALA A 73 -26.00 2.76 -21.60
CA ALA A 73 -26.69 1.84 -20.72
C ALA A 73 -25.81 1.31 -19.59
N VAL A 74 -24.51 1.11 -19.85
CA VAL A 74 -23.56 0.52 -18.89
C VAL A 74 -22.85 1.58 -18.06
N LEU A 75 -22.57 2.76 -18.62
CA LEU A 75 -22.10 3.87 -17.82
C LEU A 75 -23.20 4.25 -16.84
N PRO A 76 -22.99 3.95 -15.55
CA PRO A 76 -24.06 3.99 -14.59
C PRO A 76 -24.63 5.41 -14.55
N ASP A 77 -25.91 5.53 -14.19
CA ASP A 77 -26.21 6.55 -13.21
C ASP A 77 -25.34 6.16 -12.03
N VAL A 78 -24.16 6.80 -11.95
CA VAL A 78 -23.29 6.95 -10.78
C VAL A 78 -23.43 5.81 -9.79
N PRO A 79 -22.42 4.97 -9.47
CA PRO A 79 -22.59 4.02 -8.39
C PRO A 79 -23.13 4.78 -7.18
N THR A 80 -24.40 4.54 -6.82
CA THR A 80 -24.93 5.11 -5.60
C THR A 80 -24.02 4.58 -4.50
N PRO A 81 -23.79 5.31 -3.41
CA PRO A 81 -22.90 4.86 -2.32
C PRO A 81 -23.22 3.44 -1.80
N VAL A 82 -24.37 2.88 -2.19
CA VAL A 82 -24.88 1.56 -1.84
C VAL A 82 -24.62 0.46 -2.89
N SER A 83 -24.36 0.78 -4.17
CA SER A 83 -24.58 -0.19 -5.27
C SER A 83 -23.35 -0.82 -5.92
N LEU A 84 -22.13 -0.35 -5.63
CA LEU A 84 -20.92 -1.07 -6.04
C LEU A 84 -19.83 -0.83 -5.00
N SER A 85 -19.27 -1.91 -4.47
CA SER A 85 -18.05 -1.92 -3.66
C SER A 85 -16.84 -1.58 -4.53
N TRP A 86 -16.80 -0.38 -5.13
CA TRP A 86 -15.57 0.21 -5.67
C TRP A 86 -14.63 0.59 -4.51
N GLU A 87 -14.46 -0.30 -3.54
CA GLU A 87 -13.44 -0.19 -2.51
C GLU A 87 -12.06 -0.04 -3.17
N ASP A 88 -11.89 -0.68 -4.33
CA ASP A 88 -10.77 -0.49 -5.26
C ASP A 88 -11.05 0.59 -6.31
N TRP A 89 -10.92 1.85 -5.88
CA TRP A 89 -10.95 3.04 -6.74
C TRP A 89 -9.98 2.97 -7.93
N LEU A 90 -8.93 2.14 -7.84
CA LEU A 90 -7.93 1.95 -8.90
C LEU A 90 -8.52 1.23 -10.12
N ASP A 91 -9.41 0.26 -9.91
CA ASP A 91 -10.07 -0.47 -10.99
C ASP A 91 -11.07 0.42 -11.74
N ALA A 92 -11.71 1.36 -11.04
CA ALA A 92 -12.54 2.39 -11.67
C ALA A 92 -11.76 3.24 -12.67
N LEU A 93 -10.56 3.65 -12.28
CA LEU A 93 -9.72 4.48 -13.14
C LEU A 93 -9.12 3.70 -14.30
N ARG A 94 -8.78 2.41 -14.08
CA ARG A 94 -8.36 1.52 -15.17
C ARG A 94 -9.48 1.31 -16.18
N PHE A 95 -10.70 1.07 -15.71
CA PHE A 95 -11.88 0.98 -16.56
C PHE A 95 -12.10 2.26 -17.36
N VAL A 96 -12.02 3.44 -16.71
CA VAL A 96 -12.11 4.73 -17.42
C VAL A 96 -11.04 4.86 -18.49
N ASN A 97 -9.78 4.48 -18.20
CA ASN A 97 -8.71 4.53 -19.20
C ASN A 97 -9.02 3.66 -20.42
N GLN A 98 -9.42 2.41 -20.20
CA GLN A 98 -9.77 1.46 -21.26
C GLN A 98 -10.99 1.92 -22.06
N LEU A 99 -12.00 2.47 -21.39
CA LEU A 99 -13.17 3.02 -22.05
C LEU A 99 -12.79 4.19 -22.96
N LEU A 100 -11.94 5.11 -22.48
CA LEU A 100 -11.45 6.23 -23.28
C LEU A 100 -10.64 5.75 -24.49
N ASP A 101 -9.78 4.74 -24.32
CA ASP A 101 -9.03 4.12 -25.43
C ASP A 101 -9.96 3.59 -26.53
N LEU A 102 -11.12 3.05 -26.14
CA LEU A 102 -12.12 2.53 -27.08
C LEU A 102 -12.91 3.63 -27.79
N ILE A 103 -13.34 4.69 -27.09
CA ILE A 103 -14.27 5.67 -27.66
C ILE A 103 -13.58 6.81 -28.42
N ILE A 104 -12.34 7.17 -28.04
CA ILE A 104 -11.61 8.30 -28.64
C ILE A 104 -11.45 8.16 -30.17
N PRO A 105 -11.09 6.99 -30.72
CA PRO A 105 -10.95 6.82 -32.17
C PRO A 105 -12.22 7.16 -32.96
N TYR A 106 -13.40 7.04 -32.35
CA TYR A 106 -14.68 7.20 -33.01
C TYR A 106 -15.30 8.60 -32.83
N GLN A 107 -14.74 9.45 -31.96
CA GLN A 107 -15.17 10.84 -31.72
C GLN A 107 -16.70 11.03 -31.62
N VAL A 108 -17.39 10.18 -30.85
CA VAL A 108 -18.86 10.24 -30.77
C VAL A 108 -19.33 11.35 -29.83
N ASP A 109 -19.82 12.45 -30.40
CA ASP A 109 -20.30 13.63 -29.65
C ASP A 109 -21.44 13.29 -28.66
N ARG A 110 -22.32 12.36 -29.01
CA ARG A 110 -23.45 11.92 -28.17
C ARG A 110 -23.02 11.33 -26.83
N LEU A 111 -21.79 10.83 -26.72
CA LEU A 111 -21.26 10.24 -25.50
C LEU A 111 -20.61 11.24 -24.56
N GLU A 112 -20.24 12.43 -25.04
CA GLU A 112 -19.35 13.33 -24.30
C GLU A 112 -19.91 13.77 -22.97
N ALA A 113 -21.17 14.18 -22.92
CA ALA A 113 -21.80 14.63 -21.69
C ALA A 113 -21.88 13.51 -20.64
N ARG A 114 -22.25 12.29 -21.07
CA ARG A 114 -22.43 11.14 -20.19
C ARG A 114 -21.09 10.58 -19.70
N VAL A 115 -20.16 10.36 -20.62
CA VAL A 115 -18.80 9.91 -20.30
C VAL A 115 -18.10 10.97 -19.45
N GLY A 116 -18.23 12.26 -19.78
CA GLY A 116 -17.67 13.37 -19.00
C GLY A 116 -18.14 13.41 -17.56
N ALA A 117 -19.45 13.28 -17.34
CA ALA A 117 -20.02 13.19 -16.00
C ALA A 117 -19.47 11.98 -15.22
N PHE A 118 -19.40 10.82 -15.87
CA PHE A 118 -18.86 9.60 -15.26
C PHE A 118 -17.38 9.73 -14.91
N VAL A 119 -16.54 10.17 -15.84
CA VAL A 119 -15.09 10.35 -15.63
C VAL A 119 -14.82 11.34 -14.50
N ARG A 120 -15.49 12.50 -14.51
CA ARG A 120 -15.37 13.50 -13.44
C ARG A 120 -15.64 12.87 -12.08
N GLN A 121 -16.76 12.16 -11.96
CA GLN A 121 -17.16 11.57 -10.70
C GLN A 121 -16.19 10.48 -10.22
N VAL A 122 -15.75 9.60 -11.11
CA VAL A 122 -14.77 8.56 -10.76
C VAL A 122 -13.51 9.24 -10.22
N LEU A 123 -13.00 10.26 -10.91
CA LEU A 123 -11.81 11.00 -10.47
C LEU A 123 -12.01 11.66 -9.10
N GLU A 124 -13.13 12.35 -8.88
CA GLU A 124 -13.42 13.04 -7.62
C GLU A 124 -13.55 12.07 -6.45
N ARG A 125 -14.27 10.95 -6.65
CA ARG A 125 -14.44 9.93 -5.60
C ARG A 125 -13.16 9.19 -5.30
N SER A 126 -12.40 8.81 -6.32
CA SER A 126 -11.13 8.13 -6.12
C SER A 126 -10.12 9.03 -5.40
N ALA A 127 -10.12 10.34 -5.69
CA ALA A 127 -9.33 11.30 -4.96
C ALA A 127 -9.81 11.49 -3.52
N SER A 128 -11.12 11.63 -3.27
CA SER A 128 -11.69 11.73 -1.92
C SER A 128 -11.31 10.51 -1.09
N LYS A 129 -11.54 9.31 -1.61
CA LYS A 129 -11.23 8.05 -0.92
C LYS A 129 -9.75 7.94 -0.56
N LEU A 130 -8.87 8.35 -1.47
CA LEU A 130 -7.43 8.35 -1.23
C LEU A 130 -7.03 9.33 -0.12
N MET A 131 -7.70 10.49 -0.04
CA MET A 131 -7.51 11.46 1.04
C MET A 131 -8.05 10.95 2.38
N ASP A 132 -9.22 10.30 2.39
CA ASP A 132 -9.82 9.71 3.60
C ASP A 132 -8.96 8.58 4.17
N CYS A 133 -8.21 7.88 3.32
CA CYS A 133 -7.28 6.82 3.73
C CYS A 133 -5.88 7.33 4.11
N ARG A 134 -5.65 8.66 4.15
CA ARG A 134 -4.34 9.21 4.53
C ARG A 134 -4.07 8.95 6.01
N PRO A 135 -2.98 8.25 6.36
CA PRO A 135 -2.57 8.08 7.75
C PRO A 135 -2.32 9.44 8.40
N GLN A 136 -2.86 9.62 9.60
CA GLN A 136 -2.62 10.82 10.39
C GLN A 136 -1.29 10.68 11.11
N ASP A 137 -0.51 11.76 11.11
CA ASP A 137 0.74 11.81 11.87
C ASP A 137 0.40 11.63 13.35
N PRO A 138 1.10 10.74 14.09
CA PRO A 138 0.87 10.59 15.52
C PRO A 138 1.14 11.93 16.20
N SER A 139 0.15 12.44 16.94
CA SER A 139 0.25 13.74 17.62
C SER A 139 1.29 13.73 18.75
N ASP A 140 1.50 12.56 19.35
CA ASP A 140 2.40 12.35 20.48
C ASP A 140 2.81 10.86 20.61
N TRP A 141 3.59 10.57 21.66
CA TRP A 141 4.00 9.22 22.01
C TRP A 141 3.04 8.52 22.97
N SER A 142 1.82 9.02 23.19
CA SER A 142 0.85 8.32 24.04
C SER A 142 0.29 7.09 23.33
N ARG A 143 -0.01 6.04 24.10
CA ARG A 143 -0.50 4.75 23.60
C ARG A 143 -1.61 4.22 24.52
N PRO A 144 -2.53 3.38 24.00
CA PRO A 144 -3.55 2.77 24.84
C PRO A 144 -2.92 2.01 26.02
N SER A 145 -3.35 2.35 27.24
CA SER A 145 -2.88 1.66 28.44
C SER A 145 -3.65 0.35 28.64
N PRO A 146 -3.01 -0.71 29.17
CA PRO A 146 -3.71 -1.93 29.56
C PRO A 146 -4.76 -1.65 30.63
N THR A 147 -5.71 -2.58 30.77
CA THR A 147 -6.81 -2.48 31.76
C THR A 147 -6.42 -2.98 33.15
N CYS A 148 -5.24 -3.62 33.30
CA CYS A 148 -4.75 -4.11 34.59
C CYS A 148 -4.33 -2.96 35.51
N ASP A 149 -4.76 -3.02 36.76
CA ASP A 149 -4.56 -2.03 37.82
C ASP A 149 -3.60 -2.50 38.92
N CYS A 150 -2.91 -3.63 38.71
CA CYS A 150 -1.97 -4.14 39.69
C CYS A 150 -0.79 -3.18 39.90
N SER A 151 -0.15 -3.24 41.07
CA SER A 151 0.95 -2.33 41.45
C SER A 151 2.12 -2.33 40.47
N TYR A 152 2.37 -3.45 39.79
CA TYR A 152 3.42 -3.58 38.79
C TYR A 152 3.04 -2.97 37.43
N CYS A 153 1.75 -2.94 37.09
CA CYS A 153 1.26 -2.34 35.84
C CYS A 153 1.10 -0.82 35.92
N LEU A 154 0.98 -0.23 37.11
CA LEU A 154 0.84 1.23 37.25
C LEU A 154 1.99 2.02 36.58
N PRO A 155 3.28 1.67 36.76
CA PRO A 155 4.37 2.32 36.05
C PRO A 155 4.30 2.12 34.53
N LEU A 156 3.89 0.94 34.06
CA LEU A 156 3.71 0.66 32.63
C LEU A 156 2.57 1.53 32.04
N CYS A 157 1.44 1.62 32.74
CA CYS A 157 0.32 2.48 32.36
C CYS A 157 0.72 3.97 32.31
N ALA A 158 1.51 4.43 33.28
CA ALA A 158 2.03 5.79 33.31
C ALA A 158 2.95 6.06 32.11
N PHE A 159 3.89 5.15 31.85
CA PHE A 159 4.77 5.20 30.67
C PHE A 159 3.96 5.25 29.37
N LEU A 160 3.00 4.35 29.16
CA LEU A 160 2.20 4.29 27.94
C LEU A 160 1.37 5.55 27.71
N ARG A 161 0.82 6.15 28.78
CA ARG A 161 0.06 7.41 28.69
C ARG A 161 0.93 8.65 28.51
N SER A 162 2.22 8.58 28.84
CA SER A 162 3.13 9.72 28.69
C SER A 162 3.27 10.13 27.21
N PRO A 163 2.99 11.39 26.85
CA PRO A 163 3.10 11.87 25.48
C PRO A 163 4.55 12.12 25.04
N THR A 164 5.49 12.17 25.98
CA THR A 164 6.90 12.53 25.74
C THR A 164 7.87 11.38 25.96
N GLU A 165 7.53 10.40 26.80
CA GLU A 165 8.40 9.25 27.04
C GLU A 165 8.32 8.26 25.89
N VAL A 166 9.47 8.00 25.27
CA VAL A 166 9.61 7.07 24.14
C VAL A 166 10.06 5.69 24.61
N GLU A 167 10.85 5.62 25.68
CA GLU A 167 11.43 4.37 26.20
C GLU A 167 11.31 4.33 27.72
N SER A 168 11.06 3.14 28.28
CA SER A 168 11.11 2.89 29.72
C SER A 168 11.66 1.50 30.01
N LYS A 169 12.26 1.36 31.20
CA LYS A 169 12.96 0.15 31.65
C LYS A 169 12.34 -0.35 32.95
N PHE A 170 12.03 -1.64 32.99
CA PHE A 170 11.39 -2.29 34.12
C PHE A 170 12.30 -3.40 34.65
N LEU A 171 12.82 -3.21 35.85
CA LEU A 171 13.70 -4.17 36.52
C LEU A 171 12.91 -4.96 37.56
N HIS A 172 12.52 -6.19 37.23
CA HIS A 172 11.70 -7.03 38.10
C HIS A 172 12.03 -8.52 37.92
N PRO A 173 11.58 -9.39 38.86
CA PRO A 173 11.63 -10.84 38.66
C PRO A 173 10.88 -11.28 37.39
N GLN A 174 11.32 -12.39 36.78
CA GLN A 174 10.84 -12.85 35.48
C GLN A 174 9.32 -13.04 35.41
N ASN A 175 8.67 -13.50 36.48
CA ASN A 175 7.20 -13.67 36.51
C ASN A 175 6.46 -12.33 36.37
N VAL A 176 7.00 -11.26 36.94
CA VAL A 176 6.45 -9.91 36.80
C VAL A 176 6.71 -9.39 35.38
N LEU A 177 7.91 -9.61 34.82
CA LEU A 177 8.21 -9.20 33.45
C LEU A 177 7.31 -9.91 32.43
N ASN A 178 7.10 -11.22 32.59
CA ASN A 178 6.15 -11.98 31.77
C ASN A 178 4.72 -11.42 31.89
N HIS A 179 4.30 -11.03 33.09
CA HIS A 179 3.01 -10.38 33.29
C HIS A 179 2.93 -9.03 32.56
N LEU A 180 3.96 -8.18 32.67
CA LEU A 180 4.02 -6.90 31.96
C LEU A 180 3.98 -7.09 30.43
N GLN A 181 4.73 -8.06 29.91
CA GLN A 181 4.72 -8.42 28.48
C GLN A 181 3.34 -8.89 28.02
N GLN A 182 2.62 -9.69 28.82
CA GLN A 182 1.26 -10.13 28.50
C GLN A 182 0.24 -8.97 28.49
N GLN A 183 0.48 -7.91 29.25
CA GLN A 183 -0.36 -6.71 29.23
C GLN A 183 -0.09 -5.82 28.02
N LEU A 184 1.03 -5.98 27.32
CA LEU A 184 1.26 -5.33 26.04
C LEU A 184 0.44 -6.04 24.96
N HIS A 185 -0.36 -5.30 24.21
CA HIS A 185 -1.08 -5.84 23.07
C HIS A 185 -0.10 -6.33 21.99
N VAL A 186 -0.36 -7.50 21.41
CA VAL A 186 0.45 -8.08 20.31
C VAL A 186 0.54 -7.12 19.12
N ASP A 187 -0.54 -6.38 18.85
CA ASP A 187 -0.62 -5.42 17.74
C ASP A 187 -0.18 -3.99 18.15
N GLY A 188 0.44 -3.85 19.31
CA GLY A 188 0.87 -2.57 19.82
C GLY A 188 2.09 -1.99 19.10
N ASP A 189 2.16 -0.66 19.02
CA ASP A 189 3.28 0.08 18.42
C ASP A 189 4.51 0.11 19.35
N TYR A 190 5.04 -1.06 19.73
CA TYR A 190 6.15 -1.17 20.69
C TYR A 190 7.23 -2.15 20.21
N GLU A 191 8.47 -1.84 20.56
CA GLU A 191 9.61 -2.77 20.57
C GLU A 191 9.85 -3.19 22.02
N VAL A 192 10.00 -4.49 22.24
CA VAL A 192 10.20 -5.08 23.56
C VAL A 192 11.48 -5.88 23.52
N GLU A 193 12.44 -5.48 24.34
CA GLU A 193 13.73 -6.14 24.47
C GLU A 193 13.92 -6.53 25.94
N THR A 194 14.42 -7.75 26.17
CA THR A 194 14.82 -8.17 27.52
C THR A 194 16.34 -8.18 27.57
N ASP A 195 16.91 -7.27 28.36
CA ASP A 195 18.35 -7.23 28.61
C ASP A 195 18.68 -8.19 29.75
N LEU A 196 19.39 -9.26 29.39
CA LEU A 196 19.85 -10.30 30.31
C LEU A 196 21.19 -9.88 30.92
N LEU A 197 21.18 -8.77 31.67
CA LEU A 197 22.35 -8.39 32.43
C LEU A 197 22.55 -9.36 33.59
N SER A 198 23.80 -9.77 33.80
CA SER A 198 24.16 -10.68 34.88
C SER A 198 23.99 -10.00 36.24
N GLN A 199 22.85 -10.29 36.91
CA GLN A 199 22.50 -10.11 38.35
C GLN A 199 21.54 -8.95 38.71
N PRO A 200 20.67 -9.13 39.73
CA PRO A 200 19.90 -10.32 40.11
C PRO A 200 18.54 -10.42 39.36
N PHE A 201 18.17 -9.42 38.59
CA PHE A 201 16.91 -9.35 37.85
C PHE A 201 17.15 -8.95 36.40
N ASP A 202 16.35 -9.51 35.49
CA ASP A 202 16.35 -9.12 34.09
C ASP A 202 15.71 -7.74 33.93
N THR A 203 16.10 -7.01 32.88
CA THR A 203 15.51 -5.70 32.57
C THR A 203 14.65 -5.81 31.32
N LEU A 204 13.37 -5.49 31.44
CA LEU A 204 12.48 -5.33 30.29
C LEU A 204 12.53 -3.89 29.79
N VAL A 205 13.06 -3.68 28.59
CA VAL A 205 13.09 -2.40 27.90
C VAL A 205 11.92 -2.36 26.94
N ILE A 206 11.04 -1.36 27.11
CA ILE A 206 9.89 -1.14 26.23
C ILE A 206 10.10 0.21 25.54
N LYS A 207 10.13 0.19 24.22
CA LYS A 207 10.28 1.38 23.39
C LYS A 207 9.04 1.56 22.51
N LYS A 208 8.41 2.71 22.59
CA LYS A 208 7.31 3.08 21.70
C LYS A 208 7.86 3.37 20.31
N THR A 209 7.17 2.86 19.31
CA THR A 209 7.57 3.03 17.91
C THR A 209 6.45 3.71 17.13
N THR A 210 6.79 4.14 15.92
CA THR A 210 5.84 4.63 14.91
C THR A 210 5.79 3.68 13.71
N ARG A 211 6.25 2.43 13.87
CA ARG A 211 6.43 1.48 12.76
C ARG A 211 5.11 1.20 12.02
N PRO A 212 3.97 0.94 12.69
CA PRO A 212 2.71 0.74 11.98
C PRO A 212 2.21 1.99 11.24
N TYR A 213 2.38 3.18 11.81
CA TYR A 213 2.14 4.45 11.08
C TYR A 213 3.01 4.53 9.82
N HIS A 214 4.31 4.26 9.91
CA HIS A 214 5.21 4.30 8.74
C HIS A 214 4.83 3.27 7.67
N LEU A 215 4.42 2.07 8.07
CA LEU A 215 3.94 1.04 7.16
C LEU A 215 2.65 1.49 6.45
N GLN A 216 1.67 2.02 7.20
CA GLN A 216 0.44 2.56 6.62
C GLN A 216 0.73 3.73 5.68
N LYS A 217 1.65 4.62 6.05
CA LYS A 217 2.08 5.75 5.22
C LYS A 217 2.69 5.27 3.91
N GLN A 218 3.59 4.31 3.97
CA GLN A 218 4.21 3.73 2.78
C GLN A 218 3.17 3.08 1.86
N GLN A 219 2.20 2.35 2.41
CA GLN A 219 1.10 1.77 1.64
C GLN A 219 0.22 2.84 0.99
N TRP A 220 -0.07 3.92 1.71
CA TRP A 220 -0.80 5.07 1.19
C TRP A 220 -0.02 5.80 0.08
N GLU A 221 1.28 6.04 0.26
CA GLU A 221 2.15 6.64 -0.76
C GLU A 221 2.20 5.79 -2.03
N LYS A 222 2.29 4.46 -1.90
CA LYS A 222 2.19 3.54 -3.04
C LYS A 222 0.86 3.70 -3.78
N LYS A 223 -0.27 3.75 -3.05
CA LYS A 223 -1.60 4.01 -3.63
C LYS A 223 -1.66 5.35 -4.35
N VAL A 224 -1.03 6.39 -3.80
CA VAL A 224 -0.90 7.71 -4.44
C VAL A 224 -0.11 7.63 -5.74
N ASP A 225 0.98 6.88 -5.77
CA ASP A 225 1.79 6.73 -6.97
C ASP A 225 1.10 5.89 -8.05
N ASP A 226 0.37 4.84 -7.66
CA ASP A 226 -0.50 4.08 -8.55
C ASP A 226 -1.57 4.99 -9.19
N MET A 227 -2.23 5.84 -8.38
CA MET A 227 -3.17 6.86 -8.86
C MET A 227 -2.50 7.78 -9.90
N LYS A 228 -1.33 8.34 -9.58
CA LYS A 228 -0.59 9.23 -10.49
C LYS A 228 -0.25 8.53 -11.80
N SER A 229 0.16 7.26 -11.75
CA SER A 229 0.48 6.46 -12.93
C SER A 229 -0.74 6.32 -13.84
N VAL A 230 -1.90 5.99 -13.28
CA VAL A 230 -3.16 5.84 -14.03
C VAL A 230 -3.65 7.19 -14.59
N LEU A 231 -3.53 8.28 -13.82
CA LEU A 231 -3.83 9.64 -14.28
C LEU A 231 -2.91 10.10 -15.41
N ARG A 232 -1.65 9.66 -15.42
CA ARG A 232 -0.70 9.93 -16.50
C ARG A 232 -1.14 9.28 -17.81
N GLY A 233 -1.64 8.04 -17.72
CA GLY A 233 -2.29 7.35 -18.83
C GLY A 233 -3.52 8.10 -19.35
N LEU A 234 -4.33 8.67 -18.45
CA LEU A 234 -5.50 9.47 -18.85
C LEU A 234 -5.11 10.75 -19.61
N ARG A 235 -4.03 11.43 -19.22
CA ARG A 235 -3.49 12.61 -19.94
C ARG A 235 -2.86 12.27 -21.28
N GLY A 236 -2.68 10.98 -21.54
CA GLY A 236 -2.10 10.45 -22.75
C GLY A 236 -0.60 10.67 -22.85
N GLU A 237 0.17 10.97 -21.79
CA GLU A 237 1.62 11.31 -21.89
C GLU A 237 2.52 10.23 -22.54
N SER A 238 1.95 9.09 -22.94
CA SER A 238 2.58 8.12 -23.84
C SER A 238 2.60 8.63 -25.30
N SER A 239 3.44 8.04 -26.15
CA SER A 239 3.98 8.58 -27.41
C SER A 239 3.01 9.00 -28.53
N ASN A 240 1.67 8.97 -28.33
CA ASN A 240 0.63 9.42 -29.29
C ASN A 240 -0.45 10.31 -28.61
N SER A 241 -0.03 11.24 -27.75
CA SER A 241 -0.88 11.90 -26.71
C SER A 241 -1.90 12.96 -27.15
N GLY A 242 -1.74 13.57 -28.32
CA GLY A 242 -2.41 14.84 -28.64
C GLY A 242 -3.93 14.72 -28.62
N THR A 243 -4.46 13.73 -29.35
CA THR A 243 -5.90 13.49 -29.50
C THR A 243 -6.58 13.14 -28.18
N ARG A 244 -5.95 12.28 -27.35
CA ARG A 244 -6.51 11.91 -26.03
C ARG A 244 -6.59 13.11 -25.11
N ARG A 245 -5.54 13.92 -25.05
CA ARG A 245 -5.50 15.11 -24.21
C ARG A 245 -6.57 16.13 -24.62
N GLU A 246 -6.72 16.37 -25.92
CA GLU A 246 -7.75 17.27 -26.45
C GLU A 246 -9.17 16.75 -26.19
N TYR A 247 -9.39 15.46 -26.41
CA TYR A 247 -10.66 14.82 -26.11
C TYR A 247 -11.01 14.93 -24.62
N LEU A 248 -10.05 14.64 -23.73
CA LEU A 248 -10.27 14.74 -22.28
C LEU A 248 -10.52 16.19 -21.83
N LYS A 249 -9.87 17.17 -22.46
CA LYS A 249 -10.16 18.61 -22.23
C LYS A 249 -11.58 18.96 -22.66
N ARG A 250 -12.03 18.48 -23.81
CA ARG A 250 -13.41 18.68 -24.30
C ARG A 250 -14.43 18.03 -23.37
N LEU A 251 -14.16 16.80 -22.95
CA LEU A 251 -15.01 15.98 -22.08
C LEU A 251 -15.19 16.58 -20.67
N LEU A 252 -14.11 17.09 -20.08
CA LEU A 252 -14.10 17.63 -18.71
C LEU A 252 -14.33 19.15 -18.66
N GLY A 253 -14.18 19.85 -19.77
CA GLY A 253 -14.34 21.30 -19.87
C GLY A 253 -13.45 22.05 -18.87
N SER A 254 -14.04 22.97 -18.12
CA SER A 254 -13.36 23.76 -17.09
C SER A 254 -12.75 22.93 -15.96
N ASP A 255 -13.31 21.74 -15.68
CA ASP A 255 -12.80 20.88 -14.61
C ASP A 255 -11.49 20.19 -14.98
N TYR A 256 -11.13 20.16 -16.28
CA TYR A 256 -9.88 19.55 -16.73
C TYR A 256 -8.67 20.12 -15.98
N ALA A 257 -8.59 21.45 -15.83
CA ALA A 257 -7.46 22.09 -15.14
C ALA A 257 -7.42 21.74 -13.65
N ARG A 258 -8.58 21.65 -12.99
CA ARG A 258 -8.70 21.25 -11.57
C ARG A 258 -8.29 19.79 -11.37
N LEU A 259 -8.79 18.90 -12.22
CA LEU A 259 -8.46 17.47 -12.15
C LEU A 259 -6.98 17.23 -12.55
N ALA A 260 -6.47 18.03 -13.49
CA ALA A 260 -5.07 18.03 -13.86
C ALA A 260 -4.16 18.61 -12.76
N SER A 261 -4.69 19.43 -11.85
CA SER A 261 -3.94 19.92 -10.69
C SER A 261 -4.04 19.00 -9.47
N MET A 262 -5.03 18.09 -9.41
CA MET A 262 -5.15 17.11 -8.31
C MET A 262 -3.90 16.24 -8.13
N THR A 263 -3.13 15.98 -9.20
CA THR A 263 -1.82 15.32 -9.10
C THR A 263 -0.84 16.05 -8.19
N HIS A 264 -0.97 17.37 -8.06
CA HIS A 264 -0.16 18.20 -7.16
C HIS A 264 -0.78 18.34 -5.76
N ILE A 265 -2.10 18.18 -5.63
CA ILE A 265 -2.82 18.33 -4.35
C ILE A 265 -2.66 17.09 -3.47
N ILE A 266 -2.60 15.89 -4.08
CA ILE A 266 -2.58 14.62 -3.34
C ILE A 266 -1.27 14.42 -2.56
N VAL A 267 -0.18 15.09 -2.94
CA VAL A 267 1.03 15.15 -2.13
C VAL A 267 1.39 16.63 -1.98
N PRO A 268 0.95 17.29 -0.89
CA PRO A 268 1.68 18.47 -0.43
C PRO A 268 3.12 17.99 -0.36
N LYS A 269 3.98 18.55 -1.20
CA LYS A 269 5.41 18.29 -1.15
C LYS A 269 5.76 18.53 0.31
N LEU A 270 5.99 17.46 1.08
CA LEU A 270 6.38 17.54 2.47
C LEU A 270 7.67 18.31 2.42
N GLN A 271 7.55 19.62 2.59
CA GLN A 271 8.67 20.52 2.60
C GLN A 271 9.47 20.00 3.80
N PRO A 272 10.69 19.48 3.58
CA PRO A 272 11.47 18.91 4.67
C PRO A 272 11.57 20.00 5.71
N SER A 273 10.82 19.84 6.78
CA SER A 273 10.78 20.79 7.87
C SER A 273 12.14 20.61 8.51
N ALA A 274 13.07 21.48 8.14
CA ALA A 274 14.42 21.52 8.67
C ALA A 274 14.33 22.01 10.12
N SER A 275 13.91 21.12 11.02
CA SER A 275 13.78 21.29 12.48
C SER A 275 13.33 19.90 12.97
N THR A 276 14.04 19.09 13.77
CA THR A 276 14.89 19.40 14.91
C THR A 276 15.70 18.12 15.20
N ALA A 277 16.88 17.96 14.59
CA ALA A 277 17.77 16.82 14.86
C ALA A 277 19.19 17.23 15.29
N GLN A 278 19.41 18.50 15.62
CA GLN A 278 20.65 18.98 16.21
C GLN A 278 20.33 19.82 17.45
N GLN A 279 20.25 19.18 18.62
CA GLN A 279 20.77 19.70 19.89
C GLN A 279 20.58 18.67 21.01
N VAL A 280 21.29 17.54 20.90
CA VAL A 280 21.77 16.80 22.07
C VAL A 280 23.22 16.39 21.77
N SER A 281 24.10 17.39 21.64
CA SER A 281 25.55 17.19 21.70
C SER A 281 26.09 17.93 22.91
N GLU A 282 26.52 17.14 23.89
CA GLU A 282 27.79 17.32 24.60
C GLU A 282 28.08 18.70 25.21
N THR A 283 27.49 18.96 26.37
CA THR A 283 28.20 19.68 27.45
C THR A 283 28.92 18.66 28.33
N ALA A 284 30.06 18.16 27.85
CA ALA A 284 31.04 17.45 28.66
C ALA A 284 32.43 17.95 28.28
N SER A 285 32.88 19.00 28.98
CA SER A 285 34.29 19.29 29.33
C SER A 285 34.47 20.78 29.61
N ASN A 286 34.43 21.17 30.90
CA ASN A 286 35.38 22.15 31.41
C ASN A 286 35.42 22.08 32.95
N VAL A 287 36.12 21.08 33.51
CA VAL A 287 36.54 21.10 34.92
C VAL A 287 37.88 21.82 34.97
N GLN A 288 37.82 23.11 35.26
CA GLN A 288 38.99 23.93 35.52
C GLN A 288 39.19 23.99 37.04
N ALA A 289 40.30 23.42 37.49
CA ALA A 289 40.74 23.47 38.88
C ALA A 289 41.07 24.91 39.32
N PRO A 290 40.82 25.25 40.60
CA PRO A 290 41.76 26.10 41.31
C PRO A 290 42.22 25.48 42.63
N SER A 291 43.53 25.54 42.82
CA SER A 291 44.24 25.24 44.06
C SER A 291 43.91 26.23 45.18
N ALA A 292 43.80 25.68 46.38
CA ALA A 292 44.22 26.22 47.69
C ALA A 292 43.81 27.66 48.10
N SER A 293 43.03 27.75 49.19
CA SER A 293 43.54 28.26 50.48
C SER A 293 42.53 28.08 51.64
N GLN A 294 43.09 27.51 52.71
CA GLN A 294 42.75 27.53 54.14
C GLN A 294 41.61 28.45 54.62
N SER A 295 40.72 27.91 55.47
CA SER A 295 40.67 28.27 56.90
C SER A 295 39.71 27.40 57.70
N GLN A 296 40.12 27.17 58.93
CA GLN A 296 39.55 26.32 59.98
C GLN A 296 38.18 26.84 60.46
N THR A 297 37.33 25.97 61.04
CA THR A 297 36.96 26.05 62.46
C THR A 297 36.25 24.77 62.92
N VAL A 298 36.78 24.27 64.02
CA VAL A 298 36.39 23.18 64.90
C VAL A 298 34.92 23.25 65.36
N GLN A 299 34.21 22.12 65.39
CA GLN A 299 33.43 21.73 66.57
C GLN A 299 33.18 20.21 66.66
N THR A 300 33.85 19.67 67.67
CA THR A 300 33.84 18.34 68.27
C THR A 300 32.49 18.03 68.93
N PHE A 301 32.05 16.76 68.97
CA PHE A 301 31.44 16.05 70.13
C PHE A 301 31.07 14.59 69.75
N PRO A 302 30.90 13.66 70.73
CA PRO A 302 31.83 12.54 70.84
C PRO A 302 31.22 11.16 70.55
N ALA A 303 32.16 10.22 70.47
CA ALA A 303 31.99 8.79 70.29
C ALA A 303 31.30 8.06 71.47
N THR A 304 30.53 7.04 71.11
CA THR A 304 30.26 5.81 71.86
C THR A 304 29.69 4.85 70.81
N GLY A 305 30.11 3.62 70.55
CA GLY A 305 31.04 2.67 71.13
C GLY A 305 30.99 1.44 70.20
N ALA A 306 32.11 0.73 70.10
CA ALA A 306 32.30 -0.54 69.39
C ALA A 306 31.41 -1.68 69.97
N PRO A 307 31.35 -2.93 69.44
CA PRO A 307 32.40 -3.58 68.65
C PRO A 307 31.97 -4.52 67.50
N SER A 308 33.00 -4.81 66.68
CA SER A 308 33.35 -6.10 66.08
C SER A 308 32.23 -7.08 65.70
N ASP A 309 32.11 -7.37 64.40
CA ASP A 309 32.27 -8.78 64.04
C ASP A 309 32.88 -8.96 62.65
N SER A 310 33.82 -9.91 62.61
CA SER A 310 34.69 -10.25 61.52
C SER A 310 34.16 -11.56 60.91
N MET A 311 33.55 -11.51 59.72
CA MET A 311 33.35 -12.72 58.92
C MET A 311 33.99 -12.55 57.54
N GLN A 312 35.15 -13.16 57.46
CA GLN A 312 35.94 -13.46 56.28
C GLN A 312 35.22 -14.55 55.44
N PRO A 313 35.07 -14.39 54.12
CA PRO A 313 34.46 -15.42 53.27
C PRO A 313 35.45 -16.55 52.89
N PRO A 314 34.97 -17.78 52.65
CA PRO A 314 35.81 -18.91 52.25
C PRO A 314 36.27 -18.84 50.78
N PRO A 315 37.44 -19.43 50.43
CA PRO A 315 37.95 -19.46 49.06
C PRO A 315 37.23 -20.51 48.21
N VAL A 316 36.64 -20.09 47.08
CA VAL A 316 36.03 -21.00 46.09
C VAL A 316 37.10 -21.50 45.13
N ALA A 317 37.18 -22.83 45.03
CA ALA A 317 38.10 -23.57 44.19
C ALA A 317 37.89 -23.30 42.69
N GLY A 318 39.00 -23.16 41.97
CA GLY A 318 39.03 -23.01 40.53
C GLY A 318 38.55 -24.25 39.79
N VAL A 319 37.60 -24.06 38.87
CA VAL A 319 37.24 -25.07 37.86
C VAL A 319 37.77 -24.58 36.51
N LYS A 320 38.90 -25.18 36.09
CA LYS A 320 39.40 -25.14 34.71
C LYS A 320 38.35 -25.79 33.80
N ARG A 321 37.74 -25.03 32.89
CA ARG A 321 37.03 -25.60 31.74
C ARG A 321 38.03 -25.79 30.61
N LYS A 322 38.17 -27.05 30.17
CA LYS A 322 38.89 -27.48 28.98
C LYS A 322 38.02 -27.17 27.77
N ALA A 323 38.56 -26.45 26.79
CA ALA A 323 37.95 -26.26 25.49
C ALA A 323 38.16 -27.54 24.67
N GLU A 324 37.09 -28.11 24.12
CA GLU A 324 37.16 -29.13 23.09
C GLU A 324 36.65 -28.52 21.78
N GLU A 325 37.64 -28.11 21.01
CA GLU A 325 37.87 -28.34 19.59
C GLU A 325 36.67 -28.73 18.70
N ILE A 326 36.46 -27.86 17.73
CA ILE A 326 35.62 -28.01 16.55
C ILE A 326 36.29 -29.02 15.60
N THR A 327 35.58 -30.05 15.17
CA THR A 327 35.88 -30.77 13.92
C THR A 327 34.69 -30.71 12.98
N ASP A 328 34.91 -29.91 11.95
CA ASP A 328 34.35 -29.93 10.60
C ASP A 328 34.37 -31.34 9.98
N SER A 329 33.27 -31.76 9.36
CA SER A 329 33.23 -32.83 8.36
C SER A 329 31.96 -32.72 7.50
N THR A 330 32.18 -31.97 6.43
CA THR A 330 31.65 -32.03 5.07
C THR A 330 31.30 -33.44 4.52
N GLU A 331 30.29 -33.49 3.62
CA GLU A 331 29.90 -34.53 2.63
C GLU A 331 29.30 -35.87 3.15
N GLY A 332 28.22 -36.45 2.62
CA GLY A 332 27.51 -36.36 1.33
C GLY A 332 26.31 -37.34 1.31
N PRO A 333 25.82 -37.78 0.14
CA PRO A 333 24.40 -37.72 -0.25
C PRO A 333 23.56 -38.97 0.06
N SER A 334 22.24 -38.83 -0.01
CA SER A 334 21.32 -39.98 -0.10
C SER A 334 20.22 -39.70 -1.12
N ASP A 335 20.28 -40.52 -2.17
CA ASP A 335 19.32 -40.69 -3.25
C ASP A 335 18.00 -41.34 -2.78
N ALA A 336 17.03 -41.28 -3.71
CA ALA A 336 15.72 -41.92 -3.75
C ALA A 336 14.60 -41.18 -2.97
N ASP A 337 13.42 -40.94 -3.53
CA ASP A 337 12.70 -41.80 -4.45
C ASP A 337 11.73 -41.01 -5.35
N SER A 338 11.41 -41.67 -6.46
CA SER A 338 10.64 -41.24 -7.61
C SER A 338 9.15 -41.08 -7.30
N THR A 339 8.50 -40.09 -7.91
CA THR A 339 7.16 -40.32 -8.48
C THR A 339 6.99 -39.62 -9.82
N ASN A 340 6.60 -40.46 -10.75
CA ASN A 340 6.48 -40.32 -12.19
C ASN A 340 5.09 -39.73 -12.53
N VAL A 341 5.03 -38.67 -13.32
CA VAL A 341 3.80 -38.27 -14.04
C VAL A 341 4.17 -37.98 -15.49
N GLN A 342 3.55 -38.77 -16.36
CA GLN A 342 3.72 -38.78 -17.81
C GLN A 342 3.15 -37.51 -18.49
N GLY A 343 3.94 -36.96 -19.40
CA GLY A 343 3.58 -36.83 -20.82
C GLY A 343 2.55 -35.77 -21.23
N THR A 344 3.00 -34.75 -21.97
CA THR A 344 2.53 -34.49 -23.34
C THR A 344 3.43 -33.46 -24.02
N THR A 345 4.15 -33.93 -25.04
CA THR A 345 4.92 -33.14 -26.00
C THR A 345 3.98 -32.66 -27.12
N HIS A 346 4.06 -31.37 -27.46
CA HIS A 346 3.57 -30.85 -28.74
C HIS A 346 4.65 -29.99 -29.41
N PRO A 347 4.74 -30.04 -30.75
CA PRO A 347 5.91 -29.57 -31.49
C PRO A 347 5.90 -28.07 -31.77
N ASN A 348 7.13 -27.57 -31.79
CA ASN A 348 7.57 -26.23 -32.19
C ASN A 348 7.52 -26.10 -33.71
N ALA A 349 6.86 -25.06 -34.24
CA ALA A 349 6.89 -24.73 -35.66
C ALA A 349 6.72 -23.22 -35.88
N GLY A 350 7.65 -22.63 -36.64
CA GLY A 350 7.33 -21.52 -37.55
C GLY A 350 7.88 -20.14 -37.22
N THR A 351 9.20 -19.97 -37.22
CA THR A 351 9.84 -18.67 -37.46
C THR A 351 9.59 -18.27 -38.91
N ILE A 352 8.69 -17.31 -39.16
CA ILE A 352 8.55 -16.65 -40.46
C ILE A 352 9.26 -15.30 -40.38
N GLY A 353 10.36 -15.19 -41.12
CA GLY A 353 11.04 -13.94 -41.38
C GLY A 353 10.19 -13.01 -42.25
N LEU A 354 10.09 -11.75 -41.85
CA LEU A 354 9.45 -10.69 -42.64
C LEU A 354 10.52 -9.71 -43.11
N SER A 355 10.72 -9.76 -44.42
CA SER A 355 11.63 -8.96 -45.23
C SER A 355 11.34 -7.46 -45.10
N LYS A 356 12.44 -6.69 -44.99
CA LYS A 356 12.47 -5.26 -45.27
C LYS A 356 12.12 -5.02 -46.74
N MET A 357 11.06 -4.27 -47.02
CA MET A 357 10.88 -3.58 -48.30
C MET A 357 11.19 -2.09 -48.11
N GLN A 358 12.32 -1.66 -48.67
CA GLN A 358 12.56 -0.27 -49.02
C GLN A 358 11.61 0.14 -50.15
N LYS A 359 10.86 1.21 -49.95
CA LYS A 359 10.21 1.96 -51.03
C LYS A 359 10.99 3.24 -51.25
N ASP A 360 11.87 3.21 -52.24
CA ASP A 360 12.35 4.42 -52.92
C ASP A 360 11.20 4.97 -53.75
N THR A 361 10.76 6.19 -53.42
CA THR A 361 9.93 7.01 -54.31
C THR A 361 10.65 8.33 -54.52
N LYS A 362 11.46 8.37 -55.59
CA LYS A 362 12.00 9.60 -56.18
C LYS A 362 10.85 10.32 -56.89
N GLY A 363 10.39 11.43 -56.32
CA GLY A 363 9.57 12.40 -57.03
C GLY A 363 10.44 13.24 -57.96
N LEU A 364 10.13 13.20 -59.26
CA LEU A 364 10.53 14.22 -60.22
C LEU A 364 9.81 15.52 -59.85
N GLN A 365 10.57 16.60 -59.71
CA GLN A 365 10.04 17.95 -59.60
C GLN A 365 10.27 18.64 -60.95
N GLU A 366 9.21 18.79 -61.73
CA GLU A 366 9.17 19.66 -62.90
C GLU A 366 9.00 21.11 -62.42
N HIS A 367 9.91 21.98 -62.85
CA HIS A 367 9.78 23.43 -62.78
C HIS A 367 8.88 23.92 -63.92
N PRO A 368 7.99 24.90 -63.67
CA PRO A 368 7.53 25.80 -64.70
C PRO A 368 8.06 27.23 -64.45
N GLY A 369 8.39 27.92 -65.54
CA GLY A 369 8.42 29.39 -65.63
C GLY A 369 9.69 30.07 -65.13
#